data_AF-A0A5E4HLT3-F1
#
_entry.id   AF-A0A5E4HLT3-F1
#
_cell.length_a   1.000
_cell.length_b   1.000
_cell.length_c   1.000
_cell.angle_alpha   90.00
_cell.angle_beta   90.00
_cell.angle_gamma   90.00
#
_symmetry.space_group_name_H-M   'P 1'
#
loop_
_entity.id
_entity.type
_entity.pdbx_description
1 polymer ?
#
loop_
_entity_poly.entity_id
_entity_poly.type
_entity_poly.pdbx_seq_one_letter_code
_entity_poly.pdbx_strand_id
1 'polypeptide(L)'
;MAYLDIVNCVFEFVSAGVIWLSVWQLWTDKGSKGIHWTQAVFFSLESLWNLHYYNTLGQPFSFAAGIFVFFGNLAWLWLAFVWFRKLTVPFSPALGLPGFLLYFEKFLKSVRFL
;
A
#
# COMPACT_ATOMS: atom_id res chain seq x y z
N MET A 1 18.25 -22.96 -6.40
CA MET A 1 17.52 -21.81 -6.95
C MET A 1 16.04 -22.10 -7.15
N ALA A 2 15.63 -23.13 -7.89
CA ALA A 2 14.20 -23.42 -8.16
C ALA A 2 13.35 -23.66 -6.89
N TYR A 3 13.85 -24.38 -5.88
CA TYR A 3 13.08 -24.59 -4.64
C TYR A 3 12.87 -23.29 -3.84
N LEU A 4 13.84 -22.36 -3.87
CA LEU A 4 13.71 -21.04 -3.22
C LEU A 4 12.65 -20.20 -3.92
N ASP A 5 12.57 -20.29 -5.25
CA ASP A 5 11.54 -19.62 -6.02
C ASP A 5 10.14 -20.13 -5.67
N ILE A 6 9.96 -21.45 -5.55
CA ILE A 6 8.68 -22.04 -5.15
C ILE A 6 8.30 -21.63 -3.73
N VAL A 7 9.23 -21.71 -2.77
CA VAL A 7 8.98 -21.32 -1.38
C VAL A 7 8.56 -19.85 -1.30
N ASN A 8 9.31 -18.97 -1.95
CA ASN A 8 9.01 -17.55 -1.95
C ASN A 8 7.70 -17.24 -2.68
N CYS A 9 7.42 -17.92 -3.80
CA CYS A 9 6.13 -17.85 -4.50
C CYS A 9 4.95 -18.19 -3.58
N VAL A 10 5.06 -19.21 -2.73
CA VAL A 10 4.00 -19.54 -1.74
C VAL A 10 3.79 -18.40 -0.75
N PHE A 11 4.86 -17.81 -0.22
CA PHE A 11 4.76 -16.65 0.67
C PHE A 11 4.14 -15.44 -0.03
N GLU A 12 4.55 -15.15 -1.26
CA GLU A 12 3.98 -14.07 -2.09
C GLU A 12 2.49 -14.30 -2.36
N PHE A 13 2.07 -15.53 -2.69
CA PHE A 13 0.65 -15.83 -2.90
C PHE A 13 -0.18 -15.67 -1.62
N VAL A 14 0.32 -16.11 -0.48
CA VAL A 14 -0.36 -15.92 0.81
C VAL A 14 -0.45 -14.44 1.14
N SER A 15 0.65 -13.69 0.97
CA SER A 15 0.69 -12.24 1.16
C SER A 15 -0.32 -11.53 0.24
N ALA A 16 -0.38 -11.90 -1.03
CA ALA A 16 -1.35 -11.37 -1.98
C ALA A 16 -2.78 -11.63 -1.48
N GLY A 17 -3.09 -12.86 -1.06
CA GLY A 17 -4.40 -13.20 -0.49
C GLY A 17 -4.79 -12.30 0.68
N VAL A 18 -3.90 -12.11 1.65
CA VAL A 18 -4.15 -11.22 2.80
C VAL A 18 -4.31 -9.75 2.38
N ILE A 19 -3.50 -9.27 1.44
CA ILE A 19 -3.63 -7.91 0.90
C ILE A 19 -4.97 -7.72 0.20
N TRP A 20 -5.40 -8.68 -0.63
CA TRP A 20 -6.68 -8.60 -1.33
C TRP A 20 -7.88 -8.68 -0.38
N LEU A 21 -7.79 -9.43 0.73
CA LEU A 21 -8.78 -9.37 1.80
C LEU A 21 -8.84 -7.98 2.44
N SER A 22 -7.69 -7.32 2.65
CA SER A 22 -7.63 -5.95 3.14
C SER A 22 -8.20 -4.93 2.14
N VAL A 23 -7.95 -5.12 0.84
CA VAL A 23 -8.55 -4.31 -0.25
C VAL A 23 -10.07 -4.47 -0.24
N TRP A 24 -10.56 -5.71 -0.14
CA TRP A 24 -11.99 -6.00 -0.06
C TRP A 24 -12.63 -5.33 1.16
N GLN A 25 -12.02 -5.44 2.34
CA GLN A 25 -12.50 -4.79 3.56
C GLN A 25 -12.55 -3.26 3.40
N LEU A 26 -11.51 -2.65 2.82
CA LEU A 26 -11.47 -1.21 2.57
C LEU A 26 -12.55 -0.77 1.57
N TRP A 27 -12.83 -1.61 0.57
CA TRP A 27 -13.91 -1.38 -0.40
C TRP A 27 -15.30 -1.43 0.26
N THR A 28 -15.55 -2.43 1.12
CA THR A 28 -16.84 -2.58 1.81
C THR A 28 -17.07 -1.50 2.85
N ASP A 29 -16.03 -1.17 3.62
CA ASP A 29 -16.12 -0.20 4.72
C ASP A 29 -16.11 1.26 4.22
N LYS A 30 -15.71 1.48 2.96
CA LYS A 30 -15.60 2.80 2.32
C LYS A 30 -14.71 3.77 3.11
N GLY A 31 -13.71 3.23 3.79
CA GLY A 31 -12.76 3.98 4.61
C GLY A 31 -11.85 3.05 5.41
N SER A 32 -10.68 3.54 5.77
CA SER A 32 -9.74 2.83 6.66
C SER A 32 -9.77 3.47 8.04
N LYS A 33 -10.13 2.69 9.07
CA LYS A 33 -10.01 3.12 10.47
C LYS A 33 -8.78 2.44 11.06
N GLY A 34 -7.75 3.21 11.38
CA GLY A 34 -6.59 2.74 12.15
C GLY A 34 -5.38 2.23 11.35
N ILE A 35 -5.44 2.16 10.01
CA ILE A 35 -4.26 1.84 9.20
C ILE A 35 -3.62 3.14 8.71
N HIS A 36 -2.35 3.35 9.05
CA HIS A 36 -1.60 4.52 8.60
C HIS A 36 -1.22 4.37 7.13
N TRP A 37 -1.56 5.36 6.29
CA TRP A 37 -1.37 5.28 4.84
C TRP A 37 0.09 5.10 4.41
N THR A 38 1.06 5.55 5.21
CA THR A 38 2.50 5.36 4.91
C THR A 38 2.89 3.89 4.86
N GLN A 39 2.21 3.03 5.63
CA GLN A 39 2.44 1.59 5.59
C GLN A 39 2.13 1.04 4.19
N ALA A 40 0.99 1.44 3.61
CA ALA A 40 0.62 1.03 2.26
C ALA A 40 1.56 1.58 1.18
N VAL A 41 2.07 2.81 1.35
CA VAL A 41 3.09 3.37 0.45
C VAL A 41 4.39 2.57 0.53
N PHE A 42 4.86 2.27 1.74
CA PHE A 42 6.07 1.48 1.93
C PHE A 42 5.94 0.10 1.28
N PHE A 43 4.86 -0.64 1.55
CA PHE A 43 4.68 -1.97 0.96
C PHE A 43 4.43 -1.95 -0.56
N SER A 44 3.88 -0.85 -1.11
CA SER A 44 3.81 -0.68 -2.56
C SER A 44 5.20 -0.51 -3.20
N LEU A 45 6.09 0.24 -2.55
CA LEU A 45 7.46 0.44 -3.01
C LEU A 45 8.31 -0.82 -2.82
N GLU A 46 8.13 -1.52 -1.70
CA GLU A 46 8.82 -2.78 -1.40
C GLU A 46 8.39 -3.87 -2.38
N SER A 47 7.10 -4.01 -2.68
CA SER A 47 6.65 -4.97 -3.71
C SER A 47 7.13 -4.63 -5.12
N LEU A 48 7.29 -3.33 -5.46
CA LEU A 48 7.94 -2.93 -6.70
C LEU A 48 9.43 -3.33 -6.72
N TRP A 49 10.13 -3.15 -5.60
CA TRP A 49 11.51 -3.60 -5.45
C TRP A 49 11.62 -5.13 -5.60
N ASN A 50 10.69 -5.89 -5.02
CA ASN A 50 10.66 -7.35 -5.13
C ASN A 50 10.52 -7.83 -6.57
N LEU A 51 9.71 -7.16 -7.40
CA LEU A 51 9.63 -7.48 -8.83
C LEU A 51 10.99 -7.34 -9.52
N HIS A 52 11.73 -6.26 -9.26
CA HIS A 52 13.07 -6.07 -9.80
C HIS A 52 14.05 -7.13 -9.26
N TYR A 53 13.97 -7.42 -7.97
CA TYR A 53 14.82 -8.39 -7.29
C TYR A 53 14.61 -9.81 -7.84
N TYR A 54 13.36 -10.29 -7.96
CA TYR A 54 13.05 -11.62 -8.49
C TYR A 54 13.46 -11.78 -9.95
N ASN A 55 13.26 -10.74 -10.76
CA ASN A 55 13.74 -10.75 -12.15
C ASN A 55 15.26 -10.87 -12.22
N THR A 56 15.98 -10.15 -11.35
CA THR A 56 17.46 -10.21 -11.29
C THR A 56 17.97 -11.58 -10.82
N LEU A 57 17.23 -12.26 -9.94
CA LEU A 57 17.56 -13.60 -9.47
C LEU A 57 17.11 -14.74 -10.41
N GLY A 58 16.38 -14.44 -11.47
CA GLY A 58 15.80 -15.45 -12.36
C GLY A 58 14.75 -16.33 -11.67
N GLN A 59 13.89 -15.73 -10.84
CA GLN A 59 12.83 -16.39 -10.07
C GLN A 59 11.45 -16.09 -10.68
N PRO A 60 11.05 -16.77 -11.77
CA PRO A 60 9.83 -16.45 -12.51
C PRO A 60 8.54 -16.69 -11.71
N PHE A 61 8.50 -17.68 -10.81
CA PHE A 61 7.27 -17.95 -10.05
C PHE A 61 7.01 -16.88 -8.99
N SER A 62 8.06 -16.49 -8.26
CA SER A 62 8.05 -15.37 -7.31
C SER A 62 7.76 -14.06 -8.01
N PHE A 63 8.32 -13.84 -9.21
CA PHE A 63 8.01 -12.67 -10.01
C PHE A 63 6.52 -12.60 -10.36
N ALA A 64 5.94 -13.70 -10.85
CA ALA A 64 4.52 -13.77 -11.18
C ALA A 64 3.63 -13.55 -9.94
N ALA A 65 3.95 -14.16 -8.80
CA ALA A 65 3.21 -13.97 -7.55
C ALA A 65 3.36 -12.53 -7.00
N GLY A 66 4.57 -11.97 -7.07
CA GLY A 66 4.88 -10.59 -6.67
C GLY A 66 4.11 -9.54 -7.47
N ILE A 67 3.72 -9.83 -8.72
CA ILE A 67 2.85 -8.94 -9.50
C ILE A 67 1.48 -8.81 -8.80
N PHE A 68 0.92 -9.91 -8.29
CA PHE A 68 -0.34 -9.87 -7.57
C PHE A 68 -0.25 -9.12 -6.24
N VAL A 69 0.88 -9.25 -5.53
CA VAL A 69 1.17 -8.48 -4.32
C VAL A 69 1.25 -6.99 -4.63
N PHE A 70 2.03 -6.62 -5.65
CA PHE A 70 2.19 -5.24 -6.08
C PHE A 70 0.86 -4.58 -6.45
N PHE A 71 0.04 -5.25 -7.28
CA PHE A 71 -1.27 -4.71 -7.64
C PHE A 71 -2.25 -4.69 -6.47
N GLY A 72 -2.18 -5.64 -5.54
CA GLY A 72 -2.98 -5.59 -4.32
C GLY A 72 -2.65 -4.36 -3.46
N ASN A 73 -1.35 -4.09 -3.25
CA ASN A 73 -0.90 -2.90 -2.51
C ASN A 73 -1.30 -1.60 -3.21
N LEU A 74 -1.14 -1.53 -4.54
CA LEU A 74 -1.59 -0.38 -5.32
C LEU A 74 -3.11 -0.17 -5.27
N ALA A 75 -3.89 -1.25 -5.38
CA ALA A 75 -5.34 -1.18 -5.26
C ALA A 75 -5.75 -0.67 -3.89
N TRP A 76 -5.11 -1.15 -2.82
CA TRP A 76 -5.35 -0.65 -1.47
C TRP A 76 -5.04 0.84 -1.36
N LEU A 77 -3.86 1.25 -1.82
CA LEU A 77 -3.42 2.65 -1.78
C LEU A 77 -4.36 3.57 -2.57
N TRP A 78 -4.79 3.13 -3.74
CA TRP A 78 -5.78 3.82 -4.57
C TRP A 78 -7.11 4.00 -3.83
N LEU A 79 -7.66 2.92 -3.27
CA LEU A 79 -8.90 2.99 -2.51
C LEU A 79 -8.77 3.88 -1.29
N ALA A 80 -7.66 3.78 -0.55
CA ALA A 80 -7.39 4.62 0.59
C ALA A 80 -7.41 6.10 0.18
N PHE A 81 -6.72 6.45 -0.91
CA PHE A 81 -6.73 7.80 -1.46
C PHE A 81 -8.14 8.27 -1.85
N VAL A 82 -8.92 7.44 -2.55
CA VAL A 82 -10.30 7.76 -2.95
C VAL A 82 -11.21 7.99 -1.74
N TRP A 83 -11.14 7.12 -0.73
CA TRP A 83 -12.00 7.22 0.45
C TRP A 83 -11.54 8.30 1.43
N PHE A 84 -10.24 8.56 1.58
CA PHE A 84 -9.74 9.71 2.33
C PHE A 84 -10.22 11.04 1.75
N ARG A 85 -10.41 11.15 0.43
CA ARG A 85 -10.99 12.34 -0.20
C ARG A 85 -12.49 12.50 0.05
N LYS A 86 -13.21 11.40 0.29
CA LYS A 86 -14.67 11.40 0.56
C LYS A 86 -14.99 11.56 2.04
N LEU A 87 -14.10 11.12 2.92
CA LEU A 87 -14.09 11.52 4.31
C LEU A 87 -13.65 12.99 4.36
N THR A 88 -14.58 13.88 4.09
CA THR A 88 -14.47 15.30 4.44
C THR A 88 -14.19 15.37 5.94
N VAL A 89 -12.90 15.38 6.28
CA VAL A 89 -12.43 15.98 7.52
C VAL A 89 -13.09 17.35 7.53
N PRO A 90 -13.92 17.70 8.53
CA PRO A 90 -14.64 18.96 8.51
C PRO A 90 -13.63 20.07 8.23
N PHE A 91 -13.93 20.88 7.21
CA PHE A 91 -13.16 22.09 6.89
C PHE A 91 -12.98 22.85 8.19
N SER A 92 -11.75 22.97 8.68
CA SER A 92 -11.48 23.81 9.84
C SER A 92 -11.50 25.26 9.36
N PRO A 93 -12.51 26.07 9.72
CA PRO A 93 -12.61 27.44 9.25
C PRO A 93 -11.43 28.29 9.71
N ALA A 94 -10.70 27.84 10.73
CA ALA A 94 -9.54 28.52 11.31
C ALA A 94 -8.29 28.50 10.41
N LEU A 95 -8.19 27.60 9.43
CA LEU A 95 -6.93 27.36 8.68
C LEU A 95 -7.06 27.39 7.16
N GLY A 96 -8.27 27.49 6.58
CA GLY A 96 -8.48 27.70 5.14
C GLY A 96 -7.97 26.61 4.21
N LEU A 97 -7.50 25.46 4.72
CA LEU A 97 -6.92 24.37 3.95
C LEU A 97 -7.80 23.10 4.01
N PRO A 98 -7.93 22.35 2.90
CA PRO A 98 -8.47 20.99 2.92
C PRO A 98 -7.77 20.13 3.98
N GLY A 99 -8.51 19.38 4.80
CA GLY A 99 -7.95 18.60 5.91
C GLY A 99 -6.86 17.59 5.50
N PHE A 100 -6.88 17.11 4.26
CA PHE A 100 -5.81 16.29 3.68
C PHE A 100 -4.48 17.04 3.55
N LEU A 101 -4.49 18.32 3.15
CA LEU A 101 -3.27 19.13 3.04
C LEU A 101 -2.67 19.44 4.41
N LEU A 102 -3.50 19.56 5.46
CA LEU A 102 -3.02 19.71 6.84
C LEU A 102 -2.31 18.45 7.36
N TYR A 103 -2.79 17.27 7.00
CA TYR A 103 -2.13 16.00 7.35
C TYR A 103 -0.82 15.82 6.58
N PHE A 104 -0.83 16.16 5.28
CA PHE A 104 0.36 16.11 4.42
C PHE A 104 1.43 17.13 4.86
N GLU A 105 1.05 18.37 5.20
CA GLU A 105 1.97 19.36 5.77
C GLU A 105 2.54 18.93 7.12
N LYS A 106 1.70 18.43 8.04
CA LYS A 106 2.16 17.93 9.34
C LYS A 106 3.15 16.78 9.18
N PHE A 107 2.90 15.89 8.23
CA PHE A 107 3.80 14.82 7.86
C PHE A 107 5.12 15.34 7.28
N LEU A 108 5.09 16.25 6.30
CA LEU A 108 6.34 16.85 5.77
C LEU A 108 7.15 17.56 6.86
N LYS A 109 6.47 18.19 7.81
CA LYS A 109 7.12 18.83 8.97
C LYS A 109 7.68 17.81 9.97
N SER A 110 7.06 16.64 10.15
CA SER A 110 7.60 15.57 11.00
C SER A 110 8.78 14.83 10.36
N VAL A 111 8.82 14.75 9.02
CA VAL A 111 9.92 14.11 8.28
C VAL A 111 11.15 15.02 8.16
N ARG A 112 11.00 16.35 8.23
CA ARG A 112 12.12 17.32 8.24
C ARG A 112 13.04 17.26 9.48
N PHE A 113 12.75 16.39 10.45
CA PHE A 113 13.60 16.13 11.62
C PHE A 113 14.36 14.79 11.54
N LEU A 114 14.36 14.13 10.37
CA LEU A 114 15.30 13.07 9.98
C LEU A 114 16.23 13.59 8.89
#